data_AF-D8F1K2-F1
#
_entry.id   AF-D8F1K2-F1
#
_cell.length_a   1.000
_cell.length_b   1.000
_cell.length_c   1.000
_cell.angle_alpha   90.00
_cell.angle_beta   90.00
_cell.angle_gamma   90.00
#
_symmetry.space_group_name_H-M   'P 1'
#
loop_
_entity.id
_entity.type
_entity.pdbx_description
1 polymer ?
#
loop_
_entity_poly.entity_id
_entity_poly.type
_entity_poly.pdbx_seq_one_letter_code
_entity_poly.pdbx_strand_id
1 'polypeptide(L)'
;MGDAKIGSVMVVGGGVTGMQAALDLADSGYYVYLVEESASIGGIMSQLDKTFPTNDCSMCILSPKLVEVGRHINIELLTLSEVKEVSGRKGDFRVHVTRHPRYVDVDKCIACGACAEKCPKKVPNAYDGGLGKRKAIYVKYPQAVPLKYAIDDRFCIKLTKGKCGICEKICPADAINYEDKREELEIHVGAVILAHGVETYDPKTYDTFQYAKSPNVVTSLEFERILSASGPFGGHLVRPSDHKEPEKIAWLQCIGSRDAHLGRGYCSGVCCTYAIKEALLAKEHAAGDLDTAIFYIDVRTYGKDFEQYYNRSKEEYGVRFVKSRITTVTPVGDTGRHMVRYVDAGGNRMEEEFDIVVLSVGLSTTQKGRELARRLGVETDEYGFAGTGSFDPVATSTPGIYVCGAFESPKDIPT
;
A
#
# COMPACT_ATOMS: atom_id res chain seq x y z
N MET A 1 43.11 17.34 -7.66
CA MET A 1 42.29 16.80 -6.56
C MET A 1 41.06 16.20 -7.21
N GLY A 2 41.01 14.88 -7.36
CA GLY A 2 39.86 14.22 -8.01
C GLY A 2 38.60 14.38 -7.16
N ASP A 3 37.46 14.57 -7.81
CA ASP A 3 36.13 14.65 -7.19
C ASP A 3 35.95 13.49 -6.20
N ALA A 4 36.12 13.77 -4.91
CA ALA A 4 35.92 12.78 -3.85
C ALA A 4 34.43 12.43 -3.82
N LYS A 5 34.10 11.21 -4.21
CA LYS A 5 32.72 10.74 -4.22
C LYS A 5 32.27 10.46 -2.79
N ILE A 6 31.06 10.87 -2.47
CA ILE A 6 30.42 10.51 -1.22
C ILE A 6 29.99 9.04 -1.27
N GLY A 7 30.35 8.28 -0.24
CA GLY A 7 30.10 6.83 -0.16
C GLY A 7 28.75 6.43 0.40
N SER A 8 27.88 7.38 0.77
CA SER A 8 26.52 7.10 1.24
C SER A 8 25.50 7.12 0.10
N VAL A 9 24.38 6.41 0.29
CA VAL A 9 23.27 6.35 -0.68
C VAL A 9 21.97 6.70 0.02
N MET A 10 21.09 7.45 -0.65
CA MET A 10 19.73 7.67 -0.16
C MET A 10 18.74 6.77 -0.89
N VAL A 11 17.88 6.07 -0.15
CA VAL A 11 16.74 5.34 -0.69
C VAL A 11 15.46 6.04 -0.24
N VAL A 12 14.60 6.40 -1.18
CA VAL A 12 13.38 7.18 -0.92
C VAL A 12 12.14 6.30 -1.10
N GLY A 13 11.57 5.85 0.01
CA GLY A 13 10.42 4.96 0.11
C GLY A 13 10.76 3.65 0.82
N GLY A 14 10.08 3.38 1.93
CA GLY A 14 10.28 2.20 2.78
C GLY A 14 9.39 1.01 2.42
N GLY A 15 9.02 0.85 1.14
CA GLY A 15 8.33 -0.35 0.64
C GLY A 15 9.26 -1.57 0.55
N VAL A 16 8.74 -2.72 0.11
CA VAL A 16 9.54 -3.95 -0.05
C VAL A 16 10.79 -3.75 -0.92
N THR A 17 10.67 -2.99 -2.00
CA THR A 17 11.79 -2.74 -2.93
C THR A 17 12.82 -1.76 -2.37
N GLY A 18 12.38 -0.70 -1.69
CA GLY A 18 13.28 0.24 -1.03
C GLY A 18 14.03 -0.39 0.15
N MET A 19 13.35 -1.24 0.92
CA MET A 19 13.99 -2.03 1.97
C MET A 19 15.02 -3.00 1.39
N GLN A 20 14.68 -3.71 0.30
CA GLN A 20 15.62 -4.61 -0.37
C GLN A 20 16.86 -3.86 -0.85
N ALA A 21 16.68 -2.74 -1.56
CA ALA A 21 17.79 -1.92 -2.03
C ALA A 21 18.67 -1.39 -0.89
N ALA A 22 18.05 -0.98 0.23
CA ALA A 22 18.77 -0.52 1.40
C ALA A 22 19.61 -1.63 2.03
N LEU A 23 19.06 -2.84 2.18
CA LEU A 23 19.78 -4.00 2.71
C LEU A 23 20.96 -4.38 1.81
N ASP A 24 20.74 -4.56 0.51
CA ASP A 24 21.80 -4.99 -0.42
C ASP A 24 22.98 -4.00 -0.46
N LEU A 25 22.70 -2.70 -0.42
CA LEU A 25 23.72 -1.65 -0.33
C LEU A 25 24.45 -1.69 1.01
N ALA A 26 23.71 -1.83 2.10
CA ALA A 26 24.26 -1.80 3.45
C ALA A 26 25.15 -3.03 3.75
N ASP A 27 24.74 -4.21 3.26
CA ASP A 27 25.50 -5.46 3.30
C ASP A 27 26.75 -5.40 2.41
N SER A 28 26.70 -4.61 1.33
CA SER A 28 27.86 -4.31 0.48
C SER A 28 28.83 -3.28 1.10
N GLY A 29 28.52 -2.76 2.29
CA GLY A 29 29.37 -1.83 3.03
C GLY A 29 29.10 -0.35 2.79
N TYR A 30 28.03 0.02 2.08
CA TYR A 30 27.62 1.42 1.93
C TYR A 30 26.79 1.89 3.13
N TYR A 31 26.92 3.18 3.48
CA TYR A 31 26.00 3.80 4.44
C TYR A 31 24.73 4.24 3.72
N VAL A 32 23.56 3.91 4.26
CA VAL A 32 22.27 4.13 3.60
C VAL A 32 21.36 4.99 4.46
N TYR A 33 20.83 6.05 3.88
CA TYR A 33 19.70 6.81 4.44
C TYR A 33 18.42 6.29 3.82
N LEU A 34 17.56 5.62 4.60
CA LEU A 34 16.25 5.16 4.14
C LEU A 34 15.17 6.13 4.60
N VAL A 35 14.64 6.92 3.67
CA VAL A 35 13.62 7.94 3.93
C VAL A 35 12.23 7.36 3.70
N GLU A 36 11.35 7.44 4.70
CA GLU A 36 9.98 6.94 4.65
C GLU A 36 9.00 8.01 5.14
N GLU A 37 8.00 8.33 4.30
CA GLU A 37 7.02 9.37 4.60
C GLU A 37 6.13 9.02 5.79
N SER A 38 5.74 7.76 5.93
CA SER A 38 4.85 7.34 7.01
C SER A 38 5.60 7.06 8.31
N ALA A 39 4.86 6.82 9.39
CA ALA A 39 5.44 6.52 10.70
C ALA A 39 6.21 5.19 10.75
N SER A 40 6.10 4.35 9.71
CA SER A 40 6.69 3.01 9.67
C SER A 40 6.86 2.49 8.24
N ILE A 41 7.97 1.80 7.98
CA ILE A 41 8.26 1.11 6.72
C ILE A 41 7.31 -0.09 6.49
N GLY A 42 7.36 -0.71 5.31
CA GLY A 42 6.58 -1.90 4.92
C GLY A 42 5.71 -1.71 3.68
N GLY A 43 5.41 -0.46 3.28
CA GLY A 43 4.63 -0.14 2.08
C GLY A 43 3.26 -0.83 2.00
N ILE A 44 2.74 -1.01 0.78
CA ILE A 44 1.46 -1.71 0.53
C ILE A 44 1.55 -3.19 0.89
N MET A 45 2.72 -3.83 0.73
CA MET A 45 2.89 -5.25 1.07
C MET A 45 2.49 -5.54 2.52
N SER A 46 2.80 -4.63 3.45
CA SER A 46 2.38 -4.77 4.85
C SER A 46 0.86 -4.85 5.06
N GLN A 47 0.03 -4.38 4.12
CA GLN A 47 -1.43 -4.42 4.20
C GLN A 47 -2.02 -5.75 3.70
N LEU A 48 -1.28 -6.48 2.88
CA LEU A 48 -1.73 -7.75 2.30
C LEU A 48 -1.79 -8.84 3.37
N ASP A 49 -2.75 -9.75 3.24
CA ASP A 49 -2.81 -10.93 4.12
C ASP A 49 -1.79 -11.99 3.66
N LYS A 50 -1.93 -12.45 2.42
CA LYS A 50 -1.05 -13.41 1.75
C LYS A 50 -0.56 -12.89 0.40
N THR A 51 0.44 -13.54 -0.17
CA THR A 51 1.03 -13.21 -1.48
C THR A 51 0.85 -14.33 -2.49
N PHE A 52 0.44 -13.99 -3.71
CA PHE A 52 0.38 -14.96 -4.81
C PHE A 52 1.79 -15.23 -5.38
N PRO A 53 2.01 -16.38 -6.04
CA PRO A 53 1.09 -17.51 -6.22
C PRO A 53 1.19 -18.55 -5.09
N THR A 54 2.11 -18.37 -4.14
CA THR A 54 2.40 -19.35 -3.09
C THR A 54 1.38 -19.36 -1.95
N ASN A 55 0.60 -18.29 -1.80
CA ASN A 55 -0.28 -18.04 -0.65
C ASN A 55 0.48 -17.93 0.68
N ASP A 56 1.77 -17.61 0.65
CA ASP A 56 2.53 -17.30 1.85
C ASP A 56 1.97 -16.05 2.53
N CYS A 57 2.00 -16.04 3.87
CA CYS A 57 1.66 -14.83 4.61
C CYS A 57 2.62 -13.70 4.25
N SER A 58 2.07 -12.55 3.85
CA SER A 58 2.86 -11.37 3.48
C SER A 58 3.84 -10.98 4.59
N MET A 59 3.35 -10.95 5.84
CA MET A 59 4.17 -10.58 6.99
C MET A 59 5.24 -11.62 7.32
N CYS A 60 5.07 -12.89 6.97
CA CYS A 60 6.14 -13.89 7.15
C CYS A 60 7.37 -13.59 6.28
N ILE A 61 7.15 -13.03 5.07
CA ILE A 61 8.23 -12.63 4.17
C ILE A 61 8.74 -11.23 4.51
N LEU A 62 7.84 -10.33 4.89
CA LEU A 62 8.17 -8.92 5.14
C LEU A 62 8.84 -8.68 6.50
N SER A 63 8.41 -9.36 7.56
CA SER A 63 8.87 -9.10 8.94
C SER A 63 10.37 -9.27 9.13
N PRO A 64 11.05 -10.31 8.57
CA PRO A 64 12.50 -10.41 8.65
C PRO A 64 13.20 -9.17 8.08
N LYS A 65 12.78 -8.71 6.89
CA LYS A 65 13.33 -7.51 6.24
C LYS A 65 13.09 -6.24 7.05
N LEU A 66 11.89 -6.11 7.64
CA LEU A 66 11.57 -4.98 8.52
C LEU A 66 12.55 -4.93 9.70
N VAL A 67 12.80 -6.07 10.36
CA VAL A 67 13.69 -6.16 11.52
C VAL A 67 15.15 -5.93 11.12
N GLU A 68 15.60 -6.51 10.01
CA GLU A 68 16.94 -6.32 9.47
C GLU A 68 17.19 -4.83 9.19
N VAL A 69 16.31 -4.17 8.43
CA VAL A 69 16.42 -2.73 8.14
C VAL A 69 16.42 -1.91 9.44
N GLY A 70 15.52 -2.21 10.37
CA GLY A 70 15.40 -1.47 11.62
C GLY A 70 16.57 -1.62 12.60
N ARG A 71 17.47 -2.59 12.37
CA ARG A 71 18.62 -2.87 13.24
C ARG A 71 19.97 -2.80 12.53
N HIS A 72 19.97 -2.57 11.22
CA HIS A 72 21.19 -2.59 10.44
C HIS A 72 22.07 -1.38 10.77
N ILE A 73 23.33 -1.62 11.15
CA ILE A 73 24.27 -0.57 11.60
C ILE A 73 24.61 0.46 10.53
N ASN A 74 24.54 0.07 9.25
CA ASN A 74 24.77 0.97 8.11
C ASN A 74 23.49 1.56 7.52
N ILE A 75 22.31 1.36 8.14
CA ILE A 75 21.06 1.96 7.67
C ILE A 75 20.55 2.96 8.70
N GLU A 76 20.46 4.21 8.30
CA GLU A 76 19.76 5.26 9.03
C GLU A 76 18.32 5.37 8.54
N LEU A 77 17.39 4.91 9.37
CA LEU A 77 15.97 4.93 9.05
C LEU A 77 15.32 6.26 9.45
N LEU A 78 14.89 7.04 8.46
CA LEU A 78 14.25 8.34 8.63
C LEU A 78 12.73 8.22 8.32
N THR A 79 11.93 7.81 9.31
CA THR A 79 10.45 7.83 9.19
C THR A 79 9.85 9.20 9.44
N LEU A 80 8.61 9.42 8.99
CA LEU A 80 7.95 10.72 9.00
C LEU A 80 8.77 11.77 8.23
N SER A 81 9.51 11.34 7.21
CA SER A 81 10.44 12.19 6.48
C SER A 81 10.16 12.14 4.98
N GLU A 82 10.29 13.27 4.31
CA GLU A 82 10.10 13.38 2.86
C GLU A 82 11.21 14.20 2.22
N VAL A 83 11.68 13.76 1.05
CA VAL A 83 12.66 14.50 0.25
C VAL A 83 11.98 15.68 -0.44
N LYS A 84 12.52 16.88 -0.27
CA LYS A 84 12.00 18.10 -0.89
C LYS A 84 12.73 18.48 -2.15
N GLU A 85 14.05 18.36 -2.12
CA GLU A 85 14.93 18.82 -3.17
C GLU A 85 16.21 17.98 -3.16
N VAL A 86 16.74 17.71 -4.35
CA VAL A 86 18.09 17.17 -4.53
C VAL A 86 18.79 18.07 -5.53
N SER A 87 20.00 18.49 -5.16
CA SER A 87 20.88 19.28 -6.02
C SER A 87 22.25 18.60 -6.09
N GLY A 88 23.08 19.01 -7.05
CA GLY A 88 24.40 18.42 -7.26
C GLY A 88 24.43 17.44 -8.43
N ARG A 89 25.34 16.47 -8.39
CA ARG A 89 25.62 15.56 -9.51
C ARG A 89 26.00 14.18 -8.99
N LYS A 90 26.02 13.17 -9.88
CA LYS A 90 26.46 11.81 -9.56
C LYS A 90 27.74 11.80 -8.73
N GLY A 91 27.68 11.21 -7.54
CA GLY A 91 28.78 11.13 -6.58
C GLY A 91 28.85 12.27 -5.57
N ASP A 92 28.07 13.34 -5.73
CA ASP A 92 28.02 14.50 -4.85
C ASP A 92 26.63 15.19 -4.94
N PHE A 93 25.64 14.60 -4.29
CA PHE A 93 24.29 15.14 -4.16
C PHE A 93 24.08 15.73 -2.77
N ARG A 94 23.40 16.87 -2.72
CA ARG A 94 22.85 17.46 -1.49
C ARG A 94 21.34 17.31 -1.50
N VAL A 95 20.83 16.61 -0.50
CA VAL A 95 19.42 16.26 -0.39
C VAL A 95 18.81 16.97 0.81
N HIS A 96 17.77 17.77 0.56
CA HIS A 96 16.98 18.41 1.60
C HIS A 96 15.83 17.50 2.00
N VAL A 97 15.83 17.07 3.26
CA VAL A 97 14.82 16.19 3.85
C VAL A 97 14.06 16.95 4.93
N THR A 98 12.74 16.98 4.81
CA THR A 98 11.87 17.46 5.87
C THR A 98 11.50 16.28 6.77
N ARG A 99 11.80 16.37 8.07
CA ARG A 99 11.30 15.45 9.10
C ARG A 99 10.12 16.08 9.84
N HIS A 100 8.96 15.45 9.77
CA HIS A 100 7.75 15.86 10.45
C HIS A 100 7.77 15.43 11.92
N PRO A 101 7.19 16.22 12.83
CA PRO A 101 7.14 15.90 14.24
C PRO A 101 6.36 14.59 14.46
N ARG A 102 6.96 13.69 15.24
CA ARG A 102 6.31 12.45 15.70
C ARG A 102 5.44 12.72 16.93
N TYR A 103 5.80 13.76 17.68
CA TYR A 103 5.29 14.11 19.00
C TYR A 103 5.46 13.00 20.05
N VAL A 104 6.35 12.05 19.75
CA VAL A 104 6.74 10.94 20.61
C VAL A 104 8.23 10.72 20.43
N ASP A 105 8.98 10.82 21.51
CA ASP A 105 10.40 10.50 21.58
C ASP A 105 10.61 9.00 21.29
N VAL A 106 11.35 8.72 20.23
CA VAL A 106 11.60 7.35 19.74
C VAL A 106 12.45 6.56 20.71
N ASP A 107 13.41 7.19 21.39
CA ASP A 107 14.34 6.50 22.28
C ASP A 107 13.67 6.14 23.60
N LYS A 108 12.75 6.99 24.08
CA LYS A 108 11.96 6.71 25.28
C LYS A 108 10.78 5.77 25.05
N CYS A 109 10.15 5.80 23.87
CA CYS A 109 8.91 5.07 23.64
C CYS A 109 9.10 3.55 23.69
N ILE A 110 8.45 2.88 24.64
CA ILE A 110 8.47 1.40 24.78
C ILE A 110 7.31 0.70 24.05
N ALA A 111 6.51 1.44 23.27
CA ALA A 111 5.39 0.91 22.49
C ALA A 111 4.36 0.04 23.26
N CYS A 112 4.10 0.35 24.53
CA CYS A 112 3.19 -0.43 25.38
C CYS A 112 1.68 -0.20 25.11
N GLY A 113 1.30 0.84 24.37
CA GLY A 113 -0.08 1.10 23.96
C GLY A 113 -1.01 1.79 24.96
N ALA A 114 -0.58 1.97 26.21
CA ALA A 114 -1.36 2.67 27.25
C ALA A 114 -1.89 4.05 26.79
N CYS A 115 -1.10 4.77 26.00
CA CYS A 115 -1.47 6.08 25.47
C CYS A 115 -2.63 6.02 24.44
N ALA A 116 -2.66 5.00 23.59
CA ALA A 116 -3.71 4.81 22.59
C ALA A 116 -5.01 4.34 23.22
N GLU A 117 -4.95 3.42 24.19
CA GLU A 117 -6.13 2.94 24.93
C GLU A 117 -6.93 4.09 25.55
N LYS A 118 -6.24 5.06 26.15
CA LYS A 118 -6.87 6.22 26.82
C LYS A 118 -7.16 7.39 25.89
N CYS A 119 -6.72 7.37 24.63
CA CYS A 119 -6.98 8.45 23.69
C CYS A 119 -8.50 8.54 23.37
N PRO A 120 -9.16 9.69 23.60
CA PRO A 120 -10.60 9.80 23.36
C PRO A 120 -10.96 9.97 21.88
N LYS A 121 -10.02 10.43 21.04
CA LYS A 121 -10.27 10.71 19.63
C LYS A 121 -10.22 9.41 18.81
N LYS A 122 -11.33 9.10 18.14
CA LYS A 122 -11.40 8.06 17.09
C LYS A 122 -11.16 8.70 15.71
N VAL A 123 -10.36 8.05 14.89
CA VAL A 123 -9.94 8.49 13.54
C VAL A 123 -10.10 7.30 12.59
N PRO A 124 -10.64 7.47 11.36
CA PRO A 124 -10.64 6.40 10.37
C PRO A 124 -9.22 5.86 10.15
N ASN A 125 -9.05 4.53 10.17
CA ASN A 125 -7.74 3.94 9.98
C ASN A 125 -7.43 3.81 8.48
N ALA A 126 -6.60 4.72 7.96
CA ALA A 126 -6.18 4.70 6.56
C ALA A 126 -5.44 3.40 6.16
N TYR A 127 -4.75 2.75 7.11
CA TYR A 127 -4.09 1.46 6.84
C TYR A 127 -5.11 0.32 6.63
N ASP A 128 -6.29 0.42 7.23
CA ASP A 128 -7.40 -0.54 7.04
C ASP A 128 -8.41 -0.05 5.99
N GLY A 129 -8.02 0.84 5.07
CA GLY A 129 -8.91 1.44 4.07
C GLY A 129 -10.06 2.29 4.64
N GLY A 130 -10.06 2.58 5.94
CA GLY A 130 -11.16 3.27 6.62
C GLY A 130 -12.28 2.35 7.12
N LEU A 131 -12.17 1.02 6.94
CA LEU A 131 -13.08 0.03 7.50
C LEU A 131 -13.05 0.04 9.04
N GLY A 132 -11.85 0.24 9.60
CA GLY A 132 -11.61 0.35 11.04
C GLY A 132 -11.44 1.79 11.53
N LYS A 133 -11.46 1.96 12.86
CA LYS A 133 -11.09 3.22 13.52
C LYS A 133 -9.84 3.00 14.39
N ARG A 134 -8.86 3.88 14.24
CA ARG A 134 -7.72 4.01 15.15
C ARG A 134 -7.88 5.22 16.06
N LYS A 135 -6.85 5.48 16.87
CA LYS A 135 -6.74 6.63 17.76
C LYS A 135 -5.86 7.71 17.13
N ALA A 136 -5.91 8.94 17.67
CA ALA A 136 -5.04 10.02 17.20
C ALA A 136 -3.56 9.73 17.48
N ILE A 137 -3.23 9.13 18.63
CA ILE A 137 -1.93 8.52 18.89
C ILE A 137 -1.99 7.04 18.49
N TYR A 138 -1.07 6.59 17.64
CA TYR A 138 -1.18 5.29 16.99
C TYR A 138 0.18 4.70 16.64
N VAL A 139 0.20 3.38 16.45
CA VAL A 139 1.19 2.67 15.65
C VAL A 139 0.50 2.32 14.33
N LYS A 140 1.20 2.39 13.19
CA LYS A 140 0.60 2.21 11.86
C LYS A 140 -0.03 0.82 11.70
N TYR A 141 0.67 -0.22 12.13
CA TYR A 141 0.24 -1.62 12.16
C TYR A 141 1.03 -2.40 13.22
N PRO A 142 0.57 -3.57 13.71
CA PRO A 142 1.14 -4.20 14.92
C PRO A 142 2.63 -4.55 14.85
N GLN A 143 3.14 -4.98 13.70
CA GLN A 143 4.54 -5.34 13.48
C GLN A 143 5.37 -4.19 12.85
N ALA A 144 4.90 -2.95 12.99
CA ALA A 144 5.54 -1.78 12.41
C ALA A 144 7.01 -1.63 12.81
N VAL A 145 7.85 -1.22 11.87
CA VAL A 145 9.21 -0.77 12.12
C VAL A 145 9.34 0.71 11.72
N PRO A 146 9.87 1.59 12.59
CA PRO A 146 10.13 1.34 14.00
C PRO A 146 8.81 1.10 14.75
N LEU A 147 8.83 0.19 15.73
CA LEU A 147 7.66 -0.08 16.56
C LEU A 147 7.51 1.04 17.59
N LYS A 148 7.01 2.19 17.16
CA LYS A 148 6.94 3.43 17.94
C LYS A 148 5.65 4.18 17.62
N TYR A 149 5.04 4.74 18.65
CA TYR A 149 3.84 5.54 18.48
C TYR A 149 4.15 6.86 17.75
N ALA A 150 3.16 7.42 17.08
CA ALA A 150 3.15 8.77 16.53
C ALA A 150 1.80 9.42 16.82
N ILE A 151 1.76 10.74 16.93
CA ILE A 151 0.51 11.50 17.06
C ILE A 151 0.15 12.14 15.72
N ASP A 152 -1.06 11.85 15.22
CA ASP A 152 -1.63 12.55 14.08
C ASP A 152 -2.15 13.92 14.53
N ASP A 153 -1.38 14.96 14.21
CA ASP A 153 -1.65 16.34 14.60
C ASP A 153 -2.94 16.90 14.05
N ARG A 154 -3.37 16.45 12.86
CA ARG A 154 -4.65 16.82 12.23
C ARG A 154 -5.86 16.45 13.09
N PHE A 155 -5.75 15.40 13.92
CA PHE A 155 -6.85 14.90 14.72
C PHE A 155 -6.65 15.04 16.24
N CYS A 156 -5.42 15.23 16.70
CA CYS A 156 -5.10 15.32 18.12
C CYS A 156 -5.75 16.54 18.78
N ILE A 157 -6.56 16.32 19.83
CA ILE A 157 -7.27 17.40 20.54
C ILE A 157 -6.31 18.34 21.28
N LYS A 158 -5.14 17.85 21.72
CA LYS A 158 -4.12 18.69 22.36
C LYS A 158 -3.52 19.66 21.34
N LEU A 159 -3.07 19.15 20.19
CA LEU A 159 -2.39 19.94 19.17
C LEU A 159 -3.35 20.87 18.42
N THR A 160 -4.60 20.46 18.19
CA THR A 160 -5.59 21.29 17.47
C THR A 160 -6.36 22.26 18.36
N LYS A 161 -6.59 21.93 19.64
CA LYS A 161 -7.47 22.72 20.54
C LYS A 161 -6.86 23.08 21.89
N GLY A 162 -5.67 22.61 22.22
CA GLY A 162 -5.00 22.87 23.50
C GLY A 162 -5.60 22.19 24.74
N LYS A 163 -6.66 21.38 24.59
CA LYS A 163 -7.55 20.95 25.70
C LYS A 163 -7.39 19.49 26.17
N CYS A 164 -6.41 18.74 25.68
CA CYS A 164 -6.16 17.33 26.04
C CYS A 164 -4.79 17.18 26.75
N GLY A 165 -4.21 15.98 26.74
CA GLY A 165 -2.94 15.66 27.42
C GLY A 165 -2.92 14.28 28.10
N ILE A 166 -3.94 13.44 27.87
CA ILE A 166 -4.06 12.16 28.58
C ILE A 166 -2.94 11.18 28.21
N CYS A 167 -2.45 11.20 26.97
CA CYS A 167 -1.37 10.29 26.55
C CYS A 167 -0.04 10.62 27.23
N GLU A 168 0.24 11.90 27.50
CA GLU A 168 1.41 12.33 28.28
C GLU A 168 1.30 11.84 29.72
N LYS A 169 0.17 12.09 30.39
CA LYS A 169 -0.05 11.69 31.80
C LYS A 169 0.04 10.18 32.06
N ILE A 170 -0.35 9.37 31.09
CA ILE A 170 -0.39 7.90 31.25
C ILE A 170 0.87 7.22 30.71
N CYS A 171 1.75 7.93 30.00
CA CYS A 171 2.93 7.33 29.39
C CYS A 171 3.94 6.97 30.49
N PRO A 172 4.22 5.67 30.73
CA PRO A 172 5.16 5.29 31.80
C PRO A 172 6.61 5.64 31.47
N ALA A 173 6.91 5.87 30.19
CA ALA A 173 8.27 6.15 29.72
C ALA A 173 8.53 7.65 29.47
N ASP A 174 7.56 8.52 29.78
CA ASP A 174 7.67 9.97 29.55
C ASP A 174 8.11 10.32 28.11
N ALA A 175 7.54 9.61 27.14
CA ALA A 175 7.93 9.69 25.73
C ALA A 175 7.09 10.69 24.93
N ILE A 176 5.99 11.23 25.47
CA ILE A 176 5.14 12.16 24.72
C ILE A 176 5.76 13.55 24.72
N ASN A 177 5.96 14.13 23.54
CA ASN A 177 6.49 15.48 23.40
C ASN A 177 5.63 16.29 22.43
N TYR A 178 4.70 17.11 22.95
CA TYR A 178 3.86 17.96 22.11
C TYR A 178 4.59 19.16 21.51
N GLU A 179 5.80 19.47 21.99
CA GLU A 179 6.64 20.56 21.51
C GLU A 179 7.61 20.12 20.41
N ASP A 180 7.55 18.85 20.00
CA ASP A 180 8.27 18.33 18.85
C ASP A 180 7.95 19.15 17.59
N LYS A 181 8.99 19.50 16.83
CA LYS A 181 8.90 20.43 15.70
C LYS A 181 9.40 19.77 14.43
N ARG A 182 8.89 20.29 13.32
CA ARG A 182 9.43 20.01 12.00
C ARG A 182 10.90 20.39 11.95
N GLU A 183 11.71 19.50 11.41
CA GLU A 183 13.14 19.71 11.18
C GLU A 183 13.46 19.62 9.69
N GLU A 184 14.41 20.44 9.25
CA GLU A 184 14.96 20.39 7.89
C GLU A 184 16.40 19.87 8.00
N LEU A 185 16.70 18.79 7.29
CA LEU A 185 17.98 18.12 7.28
C LEU A 185 18.61 18.28 5.90
N GLU A 186 19.89 18.64 5.85
CA GLU A 186 20.70 18.57 4.61
C GLU A 186 21.60 17.34 4.69
N ILE A 187 21.39 16.38 3.79
CA ILE A 187 22.10 15.10 3.76
C ILE A 187 22.90 15.01 2.46
N HIS A 188 24.18 14.68 2.57
CA HIS A 188 25.10 14.55 1.45
C HIS A 188 25.21 13.06 1.07
N VAL A 189 24.95 12.71 -0.19
CA VAL A 189 24.99 11.33 -0.70
C VAL A 189 25.61 11.23 -2.09
N GLY A 190 26.15 10.06 -2.45
CA GLY A 190 26.71 9.80 -3.78
C GLY A 190 25.68 9.37 -4.82
N ALA A 191 24.56 8.78 -4.38
CA ALA A 191 23.49 8.30 -5.24
C ALA A 191 22.13 8.36 -4.54
N VAL A 192 21.06 8.39 -5.33
CA VAL A 192 19.66 8.38 -4.86
C VAL A 192 18.89 7.26 -5.57
N ILE A 193 18.11 6.48 -4.83
CA ILE A 193 17.21 5.45 -5.36
C ILE A 193 15.77 5.86 -5.05
N LEU A 194 14.95 6.00 -6.10
CA LEU A 194 13.52 6.27 -5.99
C LEU A 194 12.76 4.96 -5.85
N ALA A 195 12.12 4.77 -4.69
CA ALA A 195 11.35 3.57 -4.33
C ALA A 195 9.96 3.94 -3.79
N HIS A 196 9.34 5.00 -4.33
CA HIS A 196 8.08 5.57 -3.84
C HIS A 196 6.88 4.63 -3.95
N GLY A 197 7.01 3.53 -4.71
CA GLY A 197 5.93 2.60 -4.97
C GLY A 197 4.81 3.25 -5.78
N VAL A 198 3.57 2.91 -5.42
CA VAL A 198 2.35 3.28 -6.14
C VAL A 198 1.21 3.59 -5.15
N GLU A 199 0.18 4.25 -5.65
CA GLU A 199 -1.14 4.33 -5.04
C GLU A 199 -2.14 3.49 -5.81
N THR A 200 -3.21 3.06 -5.14
CA THR A 200 -4.35 2.41 -5.79
C THR A 200 -5.29 3.45 -6.38
N TYR A 201 -5.94 3.12 -7.49
CA TYR A 201 -7.03 3.94 -8.02
C TYR A 201 -8.13 4.15 -6.97
N ASP A 202 -8.61 5.40 -6.83
CA ASP A 202 -9.76 5.73 -5.99
C ASP A 202 -11.05 5.72 -6.82
N PRO A 203 -11.94 4.71 -6.64
CA PRO A 203 -13.19 4.61 -7.39
C PRO A 203 -14.18 5.74 -7.06
N LYS A 204 -13.97 6.56 -6.02
CA LYS A 204 -14.82 7.71 -5.70
C LYS A 204 -14.77 8.79 -6.79
N THR A 205 -13.69 8.82 -7.58
CA THR A 205 -13.52 9.79 -8.66
C THR A 205 -14.60 9.66 -9.75
N TYR A 206 -14.99 8.43 -10.07
CA TYR A 206 -16.05 8.10 -11.02
C TYR A 206 -16.89 6.94 -10.49
N ASP A 207 -17.81 7.24 -9.57
CA ASP A 207 -18.53 6.23 -8.80
C ASP A 207 -19.74 5.63 -9.54
N THR A 208 -19.48 4.88 -10.61
CA THR A 208 -20.51 4.06 -11.29
C THR A 208 -20.76 2.72 -10.58
N PHE A 209 -19.91 2.38 -9.62
CA PHE A 209 -19.92 1.11 -8.88
C PHE A 209 -20.59 1.20 -7.51
N GLN A 210 -21.04 2.39 -7.08
CA GLN A 210 -21.61 2.67 -5.75
C GLN A 210 -20.63 2.53 -4.59
N TYR A 211 -19.32 2.61 -4.85
CA TYR A 211 -18.26 2.53 -3.86
C TYR A 211 -18.38 3.59 -2.77
N ALA A 212 -18.71 4.84 -3.12
CA ALA A 212 -18.81 5.92 -2.13
C ALA A 212 -20.07 5.80 -1.25
N LYS A 213 -21.08 5.05 -1.71
CA LYS A 213 -22.43 5.01 -1.12
C LYS A 213 -22.75 3.68 -0.45
N SER A 214 -22.00 2.62 -0.76
CA SER A 214 -22.26 1.29 -0.27
C SER A 214 -21.06 0.72 0.50
N PRO A 215 -21.22 0.36 1.77
CA PRO A 215 -20.15 -0.27 2.56
C PRO A 215 -19.79 -1.69 2.06
N ASN A 216 -20.65 -2.37 1.31
CA ASN A 216 -20.38 -3.71 0.78
C ASN A 216 -19.75 -3.68 -0.63
N VAL A 217 -19.54 -2.49 -1.20
CA VAL A 217 -18.68 -2.33 -2.37
C VAL A 217 -17.33 -1.88 -1.84
N VAL A 218 -16.32 -2.73 -1.96
CA VAL A 218 -14.98 -2.50 -1.40
C VAL A 218 -13.93 -2.58 -2.49
N THR A 219 -12.79 -1.95 -2.29
CA THR A 219 -11.60 -2.16 -3.11
C THR A 219 -10.92 -3.48 -2.76
N SER A 220 -10.11 -4.02 -3.67
CA SER A 220 -9.26 -5.19 -3.40
C SER A 220 -8.38 -4.99 -2.16
N LEU A 221 -7.80 -3.80 -1.99
CA LEU A 221 -6.96 -3.51 -0.83
C LEU A 221 -7.77 -3.47 0.49
N GLU A 222 -9.01 -2.96 0.48
CA GLU A 222 -9.90 -3.06 1.64
C GLU A 222 -10.28 -4.52 1.92
N PHE A 223 -10.50 -5.32 0.89
CA PHE A 223 -10.81 -6.74 1.03
C PHE A 223 -9.63 -7.54 1.64
N GLU A 224 -8.38 -7.21 1.29
CA GLU A 224 -7.20 -7.74 1.99
C GLU A 224 -7.25 -7.45 3.49
N ARG A 225 -7.68 -6.24 3.88
CA ARG A 225 -7.81 -5.86 5.29
C ARG A 225 -8.96 -6.60 5.97
N ILE A 226 -10.04 -6.95 5.26
CA ILE A 226 -11.11 -7.80 5.79
C ILE A 226 -10.57 -9.18 6.15
N LEU A 227 -9.83 -9.80 5.24
CA LEU A 227 -9.29 -11.16 5.42
C LEU A 227 -8.08 -11.21 6.36
N SER A 228 -7.38 -10.11 6.55
CA SER A 228 -6.18 -10.07 7.39
C SER A 228 -6.49 -10.32 8.87
N ALA A 229 -5.73 -11.22 9.49
CA ALA A 229 -5.82 -11.51 10.93
C ALA A 229 -5.55 -10.27 11.82
N SER A 230 -4.73 -9.33 11.34
CA SER A 230 -4.46 -8.05 12.02
C SER A 230 -5.41 -6.93 11.59
N GLY A 231 -6.38 -7.25 10.73
CA GLY A 231 -7.37 -6.33 10.19
C GLY A 231 -8.52 -6.00 11.15
N PRO A 232 -9.41 -5.08 10.74
CA PRO A 232 -10.50 -4.59 11.58
C PRO A 232 -11.52 -5.66 11.97
N PHE A 233 -11.60 -6.76 11.20
CA PHE A 233 -12.52 -7.87 11.44
C PHE A 233 -11.80 -9.14 11.95
N GLY A 234 -10.51 -9.06 12.31
CA GLY A 234 -9.75 -10.18 12.87
C GLY A 234 -9.60 -11.38 11.92
N GLY A 235 -9.70 -11.16 10.62
CA GLY A 235 -9.64 -12.19 9.58
C GLY A 235 -10.95 -12.92 9.31
N HIS A 236 -12.06 -12.50 9.93
CA HIS A 236 -13.38 -13.05 9.63
C HIS A 236 -13.94 -12.43 8.35
N LEU A 237 -14.33 -13.28 7.38
CA LEU A 237 -14.96 -12.85 6.14
C LEU A 237 -16.40 -12.36 6.42
N VAL A 238 -16.57 -11.05 6.49
CA VAL A 238 -17.86 -10.42 6.80
C VAL A 238 -18.14 -9.23 5.90
N ARG A 239 -19.43 -8.99 5.63
CA ARG A 239 -19.94 -7.77 5.01
C ARG A 239 -19.68 -6.56 5.92
N PRO A 240 -19.05 -5.48 5.44
CA PRO A 240 -18.78 -4.30 6.27
C PRO A 240 -20.03 -3.57 6.78
N SER A 241 -21.19 -3.72 6.12
CA SER A 241 -22.46 -3.11 6.55
C SER A 241 -23.02 -3.67 7.85
N ASP A 242 -23.11 -5.00 7.96
CA ASP A 242 -23.91 -5.71 8.96
C ASP A 242 -23.14 -6.84 9.64
N HIS A 243 -21.88 -7.04 9.27
CA HIS A 243 -20.97 -8.05 9.81
C HIS A 243 -21.48 -9.48 9.63
N LYS A 244 -22.38 -9.70 8.67
CA LYS A 244 -22.82 -11.04 8.29
C LYS A 244 -21.84 -11.66 7.30
N GLU A 245 -21.74 -12.97 7.34
CA GLU A 245 -20.98 -13.73 6.37
C GLU A 245 -21.64 -13.64 4.98
N PRO A 246 -20.88 -13.35 3.91
CA PRO A 246 -21.42 -13.32 2.56
C PRO A 246 -21.63 -14.75 2.02
N GLU A 247 -22.69 -14.95 1.24
CA GLU A 247 -22.90 -16.19 0.49
C GLU A 247 -22.34 -16.07 -0.93
N LYS A 248 -22.16 -14.83 -1.41
CA LYS A 248 -21.82 -14.57 -2.82
C LYS A 248 -20.98 -13.30 -3.02
N ILE A 249 -19.82 -13.42 -3.66
CA ILE A 249 -18.87 -12.32 -3.88
C ILE A 249 -18.48 -12.18 -5.36
N ALA A 250 -18.51 -10.94 -5.86
CA ALA A 250 -18.04 -10.59 -7.21
C ALA A 250 -16.74 -9.80 -7.15
N TRP A 251 -15.75 -10.18 -7.96
CA TRP A 251 -14.56 -9.36 -8.25
C TRP A 251 -14.69 -8.75 -9.63
N LEU A 252 -14.55 -7.43 -9.72
CA LEU A 252 -14.63 -6.69 -10.97
C LEU A 252 -13.23 -6.30 -11.43
N GLN A 253 -12.78 -6.83 -12.56
CA GLN A 253 -11.42 -6.58 -13.05
C GLN A 253 -11.30 -5.24 -13.80
N CYS A 254 -10.05 -4.75 -13.87
CA CYS A 254 -9.67 -3.55 -14.62
C CYS A 254 -10.30 -2.24 -14.10
N ILE A 255 -10.54 -2.13 -12.78
CA ILE A 255 -11.07 -0.88 -12.20
C ILE A 255 -9.95 0.17 -12.14
N GLY A 256 -10.09 1.25 -12.92
CA GLY A 256 -9.03 2.26 -13.05
C GLY A 256 -7.82 1.79 -13.86
N SER A 257 -7.98 0.82 -14.77
CA SER A 257 -6.95 0.33 -15.69
C SER A 257 -7.56 -0.07 -17.02
N ARG A 258 -6.77 -0.06 -18.10
CA ARG A 258 -7.25 -0.30 -19.46
C ARG A 258 -8.46 0.57 -19.80
N ASP A 259 -8.43 1.81 -19.33
CA ASP A 259 -9.49 2.79 -19.49
C ASP A 259 -8.94 4.10 -20.07
N ALA A 260 -9.13 4.27 -21.37
CA ALA A 260 -8.69 5.46 -22.08
C ALA A 260 -9.44 6.74 -21.64
N HIS A 261 -10.68 6.63 -21.17
CA HIS A 261 -11.44 7.79 -20.70
C HIS A 261 -10.84 8.40 -19.44
N LEU A 262 -10.18 7.57 -18.61
CA LEU A 262 -9.47 8.00 -17.41
C LEU A 262 -8.00 8.38 -17.67
N GLY A 263 -7.54 8.35 -18.94
CA GLY A 263 -6.11 8.50 -19.27
C GLY A 263 -5.24 7.36 -18.72
N ARG A 264 -5.83 6.17 -18.49
CA ARG A 264 -5.18 5.01 -17.89
C ARG A 264 -5.25 3.81 -18.83
N GLY A 265 -4.64 3.96 -20.00
CA GLY A 265 -4.65 2.96 -21.08
C GLY A 265 -3.84 1.68 -20.79
N TYR A 266 -3.05 1.66 -19.71
CA TYR A 266 -2.18 0.54 -19.34
C TYR A 266 -2.88 -0.52 -18.48
N CYS A 267 -2.25 -1.68 -18.38
CA CYS A 267 -2.63 -2.75 -17.45
C CYS A 267 -1.83 -2.62 -16.16
N SER A 268 -2.47 -2.79 -15.00
CA SER A 268 -1.81 -2.74 -13.70
C SER A 268 -0.99 -3.98 -13.33
N GLY A 269 -0.83 -4.95 -14.23
CA GLY A 269 0.01 -6.15 -14.07
C GLY A 269 -0.53 -7.20 -13.09
N VAL A 270 -0.98 -6.78 -11.91
CA VAL A 270 -1.18 -7.65 -10.74
C VAL A 270 -2.64 -8.01 -10.44
N CYS A 271 -3.60 -7.28 -11.01
CA CYS A 271 -5.01 -7.36 -10.59
C CYS A 271 -5.73 -8.65 -10.94
N CYS A 272 -5.30 -9.36 -11.99
CA CYS A 272 -5.79 -10.71 -12.27
C CYS A 272 -5.39 -11.68 -11.17
N THR A 273 -4.10 -11.68 -10.81
CA THR A 273 -3.57 -12.67 -9.87
C THR A 273 -3.99 -12.40 -8.42
N TYR A 274 -4.04 -11.14 -7.97
CA TYR A 274 -4.55 -10.88 -6.62
C TYR A 274 -6.04 -11.19 -6.50
N ALA A 275 -6.87 -10.99 -7.54
CA ALA A 275 -8.30 -11.29 -7.45
C ALA A 275 -8.54 -12.80 -7.34
N ILE A 276 -7.73 -13.59 -8.07
CA ILE A 276 -7.73 -15.06 -7.93
C ILE A 276 -7.33 -15.44 -6.50
N LYS A 277 -6.30 -14.79 -5.95
CA LYS A 277 -5.85 -15.01 -4.58
C LYS A 277 -6.95 -14.68 -3.58
N GLU A 278 -7.51 -13.49 -3.64
CA GLU A 278 -8.60 -13.07 -2.77
C GLU A 278 -9.80 -14.01 -2.83
N ALA A 279 -10.19 -14.49 -4.01
CA ALA A 279 -11.30 -15.44 -4.17
C ALA A 279 -10.99 -16.80 -3.54
N LEU A 280 -9.76 -17.31 -3.70
CA LEU A 280 -9.31 -18.53 -3.04
C LEU A 280 -9.34 -18.39 -1.52
N LEU A 281 -8.78 -17.30 -1.00
CA LEU A 281 -8.72 -17.04 0.44
C LEU A 281 -10.10 -16.80 1.04
N ALA A 282 -11.00 -16.14 0.31
CA ALA A 282 -12.38 -15.97 0.74
C ALA A 282 -13.07 -17.33 0.91
N LYS A 283 -12.85 -18.29 -0.01
CA LYS A 283 -13.35 -19.66 0.13
C LYS A 283 -12.70 -20.42 1.29
N GLU A 284 -11.42 -20.21 1.57
CA GLU A 284 -10.74 -20.80 2.74
C GLU A 284 -11.26 -20.26 4.08
N HIS A 285 -11.67 -18.99 4.11
CA HIS A 285 -12.15 -18.32 5.32
C HIS A 285 -13.67 -18.47 5.54
N ALA A 286 -14.42 -18.83 4.50
CA ALA A 286 -15.84 -19.06 4.59
C ALA A 286 -16.15 -20.31 5.43
N ALA A 287 -17.15 -20.22 6.30
CA ALA A 287 -17.68 -21.32 7.09
C ALA A 287 -18.51 -22.31 6.24
N GLY A 288 -18.99 -21.87 5.06
CA GLY A 288 -19.82 -22.66 4.15
C GLY A 288 -19.39 -22.55 2.69
N ASP A 289 -20.24 -23.04 1.79
CA ASP A 289 -20.00 -22.93 0.35
C ASP A 289 -20.21 -21.47 -0.12
N LEU A 290 -19.12 -20.83 -0.55
CA LEU A 290 -19.11 -19.45 -1.00
C LEU A 290 -19.11 -19.40 -2.54
N ASP A 291 -20.11 -18.74 -3.14
CA ASP A 291 -20.12 -18.47 -4.59
C ASP A 291 -19.20 -17.28 -4.92
N THR A 292 -18.16 -17.53 -5.69
CA THR A 292 -17.19 -16.51 -6.10
C THR A 292 -17.19 -16.34 -7.61
N ALA A 293 -17.33 -15.11 -8.10
CA ALA A 293 -17.27 -14.79 -9.52
C ALA A 293 -16.26 -13.67 -9.82
N ILE A 294 -15.35 -13.91 -10.74
CA ILE A 294 -14.40 -12.91 -11.26
C ILE A 294 -14.86 -12.49 -12.66
N PHE A 295 -15.24 -11.21 -12.79
CA PHE A 295 -15.69 -10.59 -14.04
C PHE A 295 -14.52 -9.91 -14.74
N TYR A 296 -14.14 -10.41 -15.91
CA TYR A 296 -12.88 -10.05 -16.58
C TYR A 296 -13.02 -9.77 -18.08
N ILE A 297 -12.01 -9.08 -18.63
CA ILE A 297 -11.82 -8.93 -20.08
C ILE A 297 -10.88 -10.02 -20.59
N ASP A 298 -9.67 -10.03 -20.04
CA ASP A 298 -8.64 -11.06 -20.25
C ASP A 298 -8.06 -11.44 -18.87
N VAL A 299 -7.81 -12.72 -18.63
CA VAL A 299 -7.02 -13.17 -17.47
C VAL A 299 -5.55 -13.05 -17.85
N ARG A 300 -4.76 -12.34 -17.02
CA ARG A 300 -3.33 -12.12 -17.26
C ARG A 300 -2.50 -12.74 -16.13
N THR A 301 -2.04 -13.95 -16.37
CA THR A 301 -1.32 -14.84 -15.44
C THR A 301 0.06 -15.17 -15.98
N TYR A 302 0.87 -14.13 -16.26
CA TYR A 302 2.11 -14.26 -17.03
C TYR A 302 3.36 -14.67 -16.22
N GLY A 303 3.30 -14.64 -14.89
CA GLY A 303 4.39 -15.04 -14.01
C GLY A 303 4.59 -16.56 -13.95
N LYS A 304 5.74 -17.00 -13.44
CA LYS A 304 5.98 -18.42 -13.18
C LYS A 304 4.91 -18.97 -12.24
N ASP A 305 4.31 -20.10 -12.60
CA ASP A 305 3.25 -20.80 -11.86
C ASP A 305 1.91 -20.04 -11.76
N PHE A 306 1.75 -18.86 -12.39
CA PHE A 306 0.51 -18.09 -12.30
C PHE A 306 -0.65 -18.75 -13.06
N GLU A 307 -0.37 -19.39 -14.19
CA GLU A 307 -1.39 -20.13 -14.94
C GLU A 307 -1.85 -21.37 -14.18
N GLN A 308 -0.93 -22.08 -13.53
CA GLN A 308 -1.27 -23.18 -12.64
C GLN A 308 -2.13 -22.70 -11.47
N TYR A 309 -1.80 -21.54 -10.90
CA TYR A 309 -2.59 -20.90 -9.84
C TYR A 309 -4.02 -20.58 -10.29
N TYR A 310 -4.18 -20.05 -11.51
CA TYR A 310 -5.48 -19.81 -12.12
C TYR A 310 -6.27 -21.11 -12.34
N ASN A 311 -5.65 -22.13 -12.95
CA ASN A 311 -6.31 -23.42 -13.19
C ASN A 311 -6.75 -24.07 -11.87
N ARG A 312 -5.89 -24.06 -10.85
CA ARG A 312 -6.22 -24.54 -9.50
C ARG A 312 -7.46 -23.83 -8.94
N SER A 313 -7.55 -22.51 -9.07
CA SER A 313 -8.71 -21.76 -8.58
C SER A 313 -10.02 -22.16 -9.25
N LYS A 314 -9.98 -22.50 -10.53
CA LYS A 314 -11.15 -22.91 -11.30
C LYS A 314 -11.54 -24.36 -11.03
N GLU A 315 -10.56 -25.26 -11.04
CA GLU A 315 -10.77 -26.71 -11.05
C GLU A 315 -10.97 -27.28 -9.64
N GLU A 316 -10.19 -26.81 -8.67
CA GLU A 316 -10.22 -27.35 -7.30
C GLU A 316 -11.15 -26.55 -6.37
N TYR A 317 -11.22 -25.22 -6.56
CA TYR A 317 -11.99 -24.32 -5.69
C TYR A 317 -13.30 -23.82 -6.32
N GLY A 318 -13.54 -24.09 -7.61
CA GLY A 318 -14.77 -23.72 -8.29
C GLY A 318 -14.98 -22.21 -8.45
N VAL A 319 -13.91 -21.41 -8.52
CA VAL A 319 -14.02 -19.97 -8.79
C VAL A 319 -14.56 -19.76 -10.21
N ARG A 320 -15.67 -19.02 -10.34
CA ARG A 320 -16.27 -18.71 -11.64
C ARG A 320 -15.52 -17.58 -12.32
N PHE A 321 -15.20 -17.77 -13.59
CA PHE A 321 -14.62 -16.73 -14.44
C PHE A 321 -15.61 -16.34 -15.51
N VAL A 322 -16.10 -15.11 -15.44
CA VAL A 322 -17.12 -14.58 -16.34
C VAL A 322 -16.48 -13.53 -17.24
N LYS A 323 -16.38 -13.82 -18.54
CA LYS A 323 -15.78 -12.91 -19.52
C LYS A 323 -16.75 -11.77 -19.86
N SER A 324 -16.81 -10.78 -18.98
CA SER A 324 -17.63 -9.59 -19.13
C SER A 324 -17.01 -8.41 -18.39
N ARG A 325 -16.97 -7.23 -19.02
CA ARG A 325 -16.56 -5.99 -18.37
C ARG A 325 -17.78 -5.36 -17.71
N ILE A 326 -17.77 -5.29 -16.38
CA ILE A 326 -18.84 -4.61 -15.63
C ILE A 326 -18.58 -3.10 -15.65
N THR A 327 -19.64 -2.33 -15.95
CA THR A 327 -19.59 -0.87 -16.04
C THR A 327 -20.36 -0.18 -14.94
N THR A 328 -21.37 -0.85 -14.38
CA THR A 328 -22.25 -0.32 -13.34
C THR A 328 -22.63 -1.40 -12.34
N VAL A 329 -22.85 -0.97 -11.10
CA VAL A 329 -23.40 -1.78 -10.01
C VAL A 329 -24.57 -1.02 -9.41
N THR A 330 -25.66 -1.71 -9.10
CA THR A 330 -26.86 -1.08 -8.53
C THR A 330 -27.28 -1.76 -7.23
N PRO A 331 -27.66 -1.02 -6.17
CA PRO A 331 -28.12 -1.63 -4.92
C PRO A 331 -29.47 -2.34 -5.13
N VAL A 332 -29.68 -3.43 -4.40
CA VAL A 332 -30.93 -4.19 -4.38
C VAL A 332 -31.75 -3.78 -3.16
N GLY A 333 -32.57 -2.73 -3.31
CA GLY A 333 -33.34 -2.16 -2.20
C GLY A 333 -32.46 -1.88 -0.97
N ASP A 334 -32.96 -2.21 0.21
CA ASP A 334 -32.26 -2.02 1.50
C ASP A 334 -31.59 -3.31 2.02
N THR A 335 -31.38 -4.31 1.16
CA THR A 335 -30.81 -5.62 1.56
C THR A 335 -29.29 -5.58 1.82
N GLY A 336 -28.64 -4.51 1.37
CA GLY A 336 -27.18 -4.41 1.31
C GLY A 336 -26.54 -5.27 0.21
N ARG A 337 -27.32 -5.94 -0.64
CA ARG A 337 -26.82 -6.65 -1.82
C ARG A 337 -26.76 -5.76 -3.05
N HIS A 338 -25.99 -6.19 -4.04
CA HIS A 338 -25.68 -5.44 -5.24
C HIS A 338 -25.96 -6.28 -6.48
N MET A 339 -26.71 -5.70 -7.41
CA MET A 339 -26.99 -6.30 -8.70
C MET A 339 -25.86 -5.99 -9.68
N VAL A 340 -25.32 -7.03 -10.29
CA VAL A 340 -24.35 -6.96 -11.40
C VAL A 340 -25.04 -7.44 -12.66
N ARG A 341 -25.02 -6.60 -13.70
CA ARG A 341 -25.57 -6.91 -15.02
C ARG A 341 -24.44 -7.19 -16.01
N TYR A 342 -24.52 -8.31 -16.71
CA TYR A 342 -23.46 -8.71 -17.61
C TYR A 342 -24.00 -9.52 -18.80
N VAL A 343 -23.13 -9.73 -19.78
CA VAL A 343 -23.39 -10.63 -20.92
C VAL A 343 -22.55 -11.88 -20.73
N ASP A 344 -23.18 -13.05 -20.79
CA ASP A 344 -22.50 -14.34 -20.69
C ASP A 344 -21.79 -14.72 -22.00
N ALA A 345 -21.12 -15.88 -22.01
CA ALA A 345 -20.43 -16.36 -23.21
C ALA A 345 -21.39 -16.72 -24.38
N GLY A 346 -22.67 -16.96 -24.09
CA GLY A 346 -23.72 -17.22 -25.08
C GLY A 346 -24.37 -15.95 -25.64
N GLY A 347 -23.99 -14.76 -25.14
CA GLY A 347 -24.60 -13.49 -25.54
C GLY A 347 -25.90 -13.16 -24.79
N ASN A 348 -26.27 -13.94 -23.78
CA ASN A 348 -27.47 -13.69 -22.98
C ASN A 348 -27.19 -12.60 -21.94
N ARG A 349 -28.20 -11.75 -21.72
CA ARG A 349 -28.17 -10.77 -20.64
C ARG A 349 -28.49 -11.45 -19.33
N MET A 350 -27.58 -11.34 -18.38
CA MET A 350 -27.69 -11.91 -17.04
C MET A 350 -27.75 -10.79 -16.00
N GLU A 351 -28.51 -11.04 -14.94
CA GLU A 351 -28.55 -10.21 -13.74
C GLU A 351 -28.32 -11.12 -12.54
N GLU A 352 -27.38 -10.77 -11.68
CA GLU A 352 -26.98 -11.59 -10.54
C GLU A 352 -26.72 -10.70 -9.31
N GLU A 353 -27.25 -11.10 -8.15
CA GLU A 353 -27.08 -10.40 -6.88
C GLU A 353 -25.85 -10.93 -6.12
N PHE A 354 -25.10 -10.01 -5.52
CA PHE A 354 -23.91 -10.30 -4.72
C PHE A 354 -23.98 -9.61 -3.36
N ASP A 355 -23.45 -10.26 -2.33
CA ASP A 355 -23.35 -9.72 -0.96
C ASP A 355 -22.21 -8.72 -0.80
N ILE A 356 -21.09 -8.99 -1.49
CA ILE A 356 -19.92 -8.11 -1.56
C ILE A 356 -19.50 -7.98 -3.03
N VAL A 357 -19.19 -6.76 -3.43
CA VAL A 357 -18.56 -6.47 -4.71
C VAL A 357 -17.17 -5.89 -4.46
N VAL A 358 -16.15 -6.63 -4.88
CA VAL A 358 -14.74 -6.25 -4.78
C VAL A 358 -14.31 -5.60 -6.09
N LEU A 359 -13.84 -4.36 -5.98
CA LEU A 359 -13.29 -3.59 -7.09
C LEU A 359 -11.78 -3.86 -7.16
N SER A 360 -11.34 -4.60 -8.17
CA SER A 360 -9.93 -4.86 -8.42
C SER A 360 -9.27 -3.61 -9.00
N VAL A 361 -8.90 -2.71 -8.09
CA VAL A 361 -8.33 -1.40 -8.39
C VAL A 361 -6.92 -1.51 -8.97
N GLY A 362 -6.67 -0.67 -9.98
CA GLY A 362 -5.37 -0.52 -10.62
C GLY A 362 -4.37 0.24 -9.76
N LEU A 363 -3.10 0.17 -10.18
CA LEU A 363 -1.97 0.87 -9.58
C LEU A 363 -1.65 2.13 -10.38
N SER A 364 -1.17 3.17 -9.71
CA SER A 364 -0.75 4.42 -10.34
C SER A 364 0.36 5.08 -9.55
N THR A 365 1.08 6.01 -10.17
CA THR A 365 2.09 6.79 -9.46
C THR A 365 1.47 7.86 -8.58
N THR A 366 2.05 8.03 -7.40
CA THR A 366 1.61 9.06 -6.45
C THR A 366 1.90 10.46 -7.01
N GLN A 367 1.06 11.43 -6.68
CA GLN A 367 1.32 12.84 -7.06
C GLN A 367 2.68 13.31 -6.53
N LYS A 368 3.02 12.96 -5.29
CA LYS A 368 4.30 13.29 -4.66
C LYS A 368 5.49 12.67 -5.39
N GLY A 369 5.39 11.39 -5.77
CA GLY A 369 6.46 10.70 -6.51
C GLY A 369 6.71 11.34 -7.88
N ARG A 370 5.65 11.71 -8.61
CA ARG A 370 5.76 12.44 -9.88
C ARG A 370 6.36 13.83 -9.71
N GLU A 371 5.95 14.56 -8.67
CA GLU A 371 6.48 15.87 -8.37
C GLU A 371 7.97 15.80 -8.01
N LEU A 372 8.36 14.82 -7.20
CA LEU A 372 9.77 14.60 -6.89
C LEU A 372 10.56 14.25 -8.15
N ALA A 373 10.12 13.27 -8.95
CA ALA A 373 10.80 12.91 -10.20
C ALA A 373 11.02 14.13 -11.12
N ARG A 374 9.99 14.99 -11.26
CA ARG A 374 10.09 16.24 -12.02
C ARG A 374 11.15 17.19 -11.44
N ARG A 375 11.18 17.38 -10.12
CA ARG A 375 12.19 18.23 -9.45
C ARG A 375 13.60 17.68 -9.62
N LEU A 376 13.74 16.36 -9.71
CA LEU A 376 15.01 15.67 -9.91
C LEU A 376 15.48 15.63 -11.37
N GLY A 377 14.66 16.09 -12.33
CA GLY A 377 14.97 15.96 -13.75
C GLY A 377 14.81 14.53 -14.29
N VAL A 378 14.15 13.65 -13.54
CA VAL A 378 13.85 12.28 -13.97
C VAL A 378 12.67 12.32 -14.94
N GLU A 379 12.90 11.81 -16.15
CA GLU A 379 11.87 11.65 -17.17
C GLU A 379 10.87 10.59 -16.75
N THR A 380 9.60 10.84 -17.03
CA THR A 380 8.51 9.88 -16.81
C THR A 380 7.80 9.58 -18.11
N ASP A 381 7.16 8.42 -18.20
CA ASP A 381 6.24 8.12 -19.30
C ASP A 381 4.96 8.98 -19.25
N GLU A 382 4.07 8.79 -20.22
CA GLU A 382 2.80 9.52 -20.31
C GLU A 382 1.86 9.29 -19.12
N TYR A 383 2.05 8.20 -18.37
CA TYR A 383 1.28 7.85 -17.19
C TYR A 383 1.95 8.29 -15.88
N GLY A 384 3.17 8.81 -15.97
CA GLY A 384 3.95 9.32 -14.86
C GLY A 384 4.77 8.27 -14.11
N PHE A 385 5.00 7.09 -14.68
CA PHE A 385 6.00 6.13 -14.19
C PHE A 385 7.41 6.55 -14.62
N ALA A 386 8.42 6.22 -13.82
CA ALA A 386 9.80 6.59 -14.14
C ALA A 386 10.28 5.90 -15.43
N GLY A 387 10.84 6.66 -16.36
CA GLY A 387 11.41 6.13 -17.59
C GLY A 387 12.79 5.49 -17.37
N THR A 388 12.97 4.28 -17.89
CA THR A 388 14.24 3.52 -17.85
C THR A 388 14.59 3.01 -19.25
N GLY A 389 15.86 2.68 -19.47
CA GLY A 389 16.33 2.12 -20.75
C GLY A 389 16.31 0.59 -20.75
N SER A 390 16.10 -0.03 -21.92
CA SER A 390 16.07 -1.50 -22.04
C SER A 390 17.39 -2.19 -21.64
N PHE A 391 18.53 -1.50 -21.76
CA PHE A 391 19.84 -2.01 -21.37
C PHE A 391 20.24 -1.62 -19.94
N ASP A 392 19.54 -0.66 -19.34
CA ASP A 392 19.79 -0.14 -17.99
C ASP A 392 18.45 0.03 -17.24
N PRO A 393 17.76 -1.08 -16.88
CA PRO A 393 16.34 -1.07 -16.47
C PRO A 393 16.07 -0.39 -15.13
N VAL A 394 17.11 -0.03 -14.38
CA VAL A 394 16.99 0.66 -13.09
C VAL A 394 17.59 2.07 -13.11
N ALA A 395 18.24 2.45 -14.21
CA ALA A 395 18.83 3.77 -14.37
C ALA A 395 17.80 4.75 -14.93
N THR A 396 17.71 5.93 -14.32
CA THR A 396 16.85 7.01 -14.81
C THR A 396 17.58 7.87 -15.85
N SER A 397 16.87 8.81 -16.45
CA SER A 397 17.46 9.85 -17.31
C SER A 397 18.48 10.74 -16.59
N THR A 398 18.51 10.76 -15.26
CA THR A 398 19.44 11.57 -14.46
C THR A 398 20.56 10.70 -13.88
N PRO A 399 21.83 10.90 -14.31
CA PRO A 399 22.95 10.10 -13.83
C PRO A 399 23.12 10.13 -12.31
N GLY A 400 23.21 8.96 -11.68
CA GLY A 400 23.34 8.82 -10.22
C GLY A 400 22.00 8.76 -9.47
N ILE A 401 20.88 8.90 -10.19
CA ILE A 401 19.53 8.64 -9.69
C ILE A 401 19.00 7.37 -10.35
N TYR A 402 18.52 6.45 -9.51
CA TYR A 402 18.01 5.14 -9.91
C TYR A 402 16.56 4.99 -9.48
N VAL A 403 15.85 4.02 -10.03
CA VAL A 403 14.48 3.67 -9.65
C VAL A 403 14.37 2.17 -9.39
N CYS A 404 13.49 1.78 -8.47
CA CYS A 404 13.14 0.38 -8.26
C CYS A 404 11.66 0.19 -7.90
N GLY A 405 11.17 -1.01 -8.16
CA GLY A 405 9.81 -1.42 -7.82
C GLY A 405 8.72 -0.72 -8.63
N ALA A 406 7.54 -0.61 -8.03
CA ALA A 406 6.33 -0.23 -8.75
C ALA A 406 6.28 1.23 -9.25
N PHE A 407 7.25 2.07 -8.88
CA PHE A 407 7.35 3.43 -9.44
C PHE A 407 7.86 3.44 -10.89
N GLU A 408 8.57 2.39 -11.31
CA GLU A 408 9.00 2.19 -12.70
C GLU A 408 7.86 1.69 -13.59
N SER A 409 7.03 0.78 -13.08
CA SER A 409 5.86 0.23 -13.77
C SER A 409 5.01 -0.60 -12.82
N PRO A 410 3.71 -0.82 -13.10
CA PRO A 410 2.89 -1.74 -12.32
C PRO A 410 3.45 -3.16 -12.35
N LYS A 411 3.87 -3.67 -11.19
CA LYS A 411 4.54 -4.97 -11.04
C LYS A 411 4.21 -5.62 -9.69
N ASP A 412 4.46 -6.92 -9.60
CA ASP A 412 4.22 -7.69 -8.37
C ASP A 412 5.43 -7.59 -7.41
N ILE A 413 5.45 -8.42 -6.36
CA ILE A 413 6.51 -8.38 -5.34
C ILE A 413 7.84 -8.95 -5.86
N PRO A 414 7.86 -10.07 -6.61
CA PRO A 414 9.12 -10.63 -7.12
C PRO A 414 9.77 -9.87 -8.27
N THR A 415 9.00 -9.13 -9.09
CA THR A 415 9.50 -8.39 -10.26
C THR A 415 9.81 -6.93 -9.97
#